data_AF-A0A7X7CD35-F1
#
_entry.id   AF-A0A7X7CD35-F1
#
_cell.length_a   1.000
_cell.length_b   1.000
_cell.length_c   1.000
_cell.angle_alpha   90.00
_cell.angle_beta   90.00
_cell.angle_gamma   90.00
#
_symmetry.space_group_name_H-M   'P 1'
#
loop_
_entity.id
_entity.type
_entity.pdbx_description
1 polymer ?
#
loop_
_entity_poly.entity_id
_entity_poly.type
_entity_poly.pdbx_seq_one_letter_code
_entity_poly.pdbx_strand_id
1 'polypeptide(L)'
;MPDLDATEVWDRAIEYLADGLPEDAGYGDRHLTEALSVNGAIEANGMEQVFEAHDLAEAIIAFHWFGLVDVAEFLEEAPSRIGTNLDEDEEEDASNEYYDLEVVDRLAEALEEKLETNPEAFLPL
;
A
#
# COMPACT_ATOMS: atom_id res chain seq x y z
N MET A 1 2.29 8.14 -26.28
CA MET A 1 1.61 7.14 -25.41
C MET A 1 0.33 7.79 -24.94
N PRO A 2 -0.71 7.05 -24.51
CA PRO A 2 -1.78 7.68 -23.76
C PRO A 2 -1.17 8.39 -22.54
N ASP A 3 -1.53 9.65 -22.33
CA ASP A 3 -1.17 10.37 -21.12
C ASP A 3 -2.06 9.79 -20.01
N LEU A 4 -1.51 8.86 -19.22
CA LEU A 4 -2.19 8.35 -18.03
C LEU A 4 -2.09 9.42 -16.95
N ASP A 5 -3.23 9.84 -16.41
CA ASP A 5 -3.27 10.76 -15.28
C ASP A 5 -3.16 9.99 -13.95
N ALA A 6 -2.40 10.54 -13.00
CA ALA A 6 -2.22 9.93 -11.69
C ALA A 6 -3.56 9.80 -10.94
N THR A 7 -4.43 10.80 -11.06
CA THR A 7 -5.79 10.76 -10.48
C THR A 7 -6.61 9.63 -11.08
N GLU A 8 -6.58 9.45 -12.40
CA GLU A 8 -7.34 8.37 -13.07
C GLU A 8 -6.86 6.98 -12.65
N VAL A 9 -5.55 6.79 -12.53
CA VAL A 9 -4.97 5.52 -12.07
C VAL A 9 -5.29 5.26 -10.60
N TRP A 10 -5.25 6.31 -9.77
CA TRP A 10 -5.62 6.25 -8.36
C TRP A 10 -7.11 5.89 -8.17
N ASP A 11 -8.01 6.63 -8.83
CA ASP A 11 -9.45 6.38 -8.77
C ASP A 11 -9.78 4.96 -9.23
N ARG A 12 -9.14 4.51 -10.31
CA ARG A 12 -9.26 3.14 -10.80
C ARG A 12 -8.80 2.09 -9.78
N ALA A 13 -7.69 2.33 -9.08
CA ALA A 13 -7.23 1.42 -8.04
C ALA A 13 -8.22 1.36 -6.85
N ILE A 14 -8.87 2.48 -6.51
CA ILE A 14 -9.96 2.53 -5.51
C ILE A 14 -11.18 1.73 -5.99
N GLU A 15 -11.55 1.82 -7.27
CA GLU A 15 -12.62 0.99 -7.84
C GLU A 15 -12.29 -0.51 -7.73
N TYR A 16 -11.04 -0.90 -7.97
CA TYR A 16 -10.60 -2.30 -7.84
C TYR A 16 -10.67 -2.83 -6.40
N LEU A 17 -10.53 -1.99 -5.39
CA LEU A 17 -10.76 -2.39 -4.00
C LEU A 17 -12.23 -2.79 -3.75
N ALA A 18 -13.17 -2.14 -4.44
CA ALA A 18 -14.59 -2.39 -4.28
C ALA A 18 -15.11 -3.54 -5.17
N ASP A 19 -14.72 -3.54 -6.44
CA ASP A 19 -15.25 -4.43 -7.47
C ASP A 19 -14.36 -5.66 -7.74
N GLY A 20 -13.13 -5.64 -7.21
CA GLY A 20 -12.12 -6.65 -7.43
C GLY A 20 -11.17 -6.32 -8.59
N LEU A 21 -9.91 -6.72 -8.45
CA LEU A 21 -8.88 -6.50 -9.45
C LEU A 21 -9.13 -7.37 -10.71
N PRO A 22 -9.21 -6.77 -11.91
CA PRO A 22 -9.43 -7.54 -13.14
C PRO A 22 -8.18 -8.38 -13.51
N GLU A 23 -8.39 -9.51 -14.19
CA GLU A 23 -7.31 -10.46 -14.53
C GLU A 23 -6.26 -9.85 -15.47
N ASP A 24 -6.66 -8.90 -16.29
CA ASP A 24 -5.81 -8.15 -17.22
C ASP A 24 -5.26 -6.85 -16.60
N ALA A 25 -5.47 -6.58 -15.31
CA ALA A 25 -4.90 -5.41 -14.65
C ALA A 25 -3.37 -5.38 -14.81
N GLY A 26 -2.87 -4.19 -15.18
CA GLY A 26 -1.44 -3.91 -15.28
C GLY A 26 -0.74 -4.14 -13.94
N TYR A 27 0.54 -4.50 -13.98
CA TYR A 27 1.31 -4.82 -12.79
C TYR A 27 1.37 -3.67 -11.77
N GLY A 28 1.43 -2.42 -12.25
CA GLY A 28 1.39 -1.22 -11.42
C GLY A 28 0.03 -1.01 -10.73
N ASP A 29 -1.09 -1.31 -11.41
CA ASP A 29 -2.41 -1.26 -10.79
C ASP A 29 -2.52 -2.27 -9.64
N ARG A 30 -1.98 -3.48 -9.82
CA ARG A 30 -2.02 -4.52 -8.76
C ARG A 30 -1.30 -4.05 -7.50
N HIS A 31 -0.11 -3.47 -7.66
CA HIS A 31 0.65 -2.94 -6.55
C HIS A 31 -0.02 -1.74 -5.90
N LEU A 32 -0.61 -0.84 -6.69
CA LEU A 32 -1.33 0.30 -6.14
C LEU A 32 -2.54 -0.14 -5.32
N THR A 33 -3.35 -1.05 -5.86
CA THR A 33 -4.50 -1.63 -5.16
C THR A 33 -4.06 -2.34 -3.88
N GLU A 34 -2.99 -3.12 -3.91
CA GLU A 34 -2.50 -3.82 -2.71
C GLU A 34 -2.01 -2.86 -1.62
N ALA A 35 -1.22 -1.86 -1.99
CA ALA A 35 -0.74 -0.84 -1.06
C ALA A 35 -1.89 -0.05 -0.42
N LEU A 36 -2.89 0.34 -1.21
CA LEU A 36 -4.09 1.03 -0.72
C LEU A 36 -4.98 0.14 0.16
N SER A 37 -5.10 -1.15 -0.18
CA SER A 37 -5.85 -2.14 0.60
C SER A 37 -5.29 -2.25 2.02
N VAL A 38 -3.98 -2.48 2.15
CA VAL A 38 -3.33 -2.62 3.46
C VAL A 38 -3.35 -1.30 4.22
N ASN A 39 -3.07 -0.17 3.57
CA ASN A 39 -3.13 1.14 4.24
C ASN A 39 -4.54 1.41 4.80
N GLY A 40 -5.57 1.23 3.99
CA GLY A 40 -6.96 1.43 4.42
C GLY A 40 -7.39 0.45 5.51
N ALA A 41 -6.89 -0.78 5.49
CA ALA A 41 -7.15 -1.75 6.54
C ALA A 41 -6.50 -1.35 7.87
N ILE A 42 -5.28 -0.81 7.85
CA ILE A 42 -4.56 -0.32 9.04
C ILE A 42 -5.31 0.87 9.64
N GLU A 43 -5.73 1.83 8.81
CA GLU A 43 -6.51 2.99 9.25
C GLU A 43 -7.88 2.60 9.84
N ALA A 44 -8.54 1.58 9.27
CA ALA A 44 -9.89 1.20 9.69
C ALA A 44 -9.92 0.32 10.94
N ASN A 45 -8.96 -0.60 11.08
CA ASN A 45 -9.03 -1.69 12.05
C ASN A 45 -7.83 -1.77 13.00
N GLY A 46 -6.80 -0.95 12.80
CA GLY A 46 -5.53 -1.06 13.52
C GLY A 46 -4.60 -2.13 12.94
N MET A 47 -3.31 -2.01 13.25
CA MET A 47 -2.28 -2.88 12.70
C MET A 47 -2.39 -4.33 13.16
N GLU A 48 -2.75 -4.56 14.44
CA GLU A 48 -2.85 -5.90 15.01
C GLU A 48 -3.79 -6.77 14.14
N GLN A 49 -4.99 -6.27 13.88
CA GLN A 49 -5.97 -6.98 13.08
C GLN A 49 -5.50 -7.21 11.64
N VAL A 50 -4.79 -6.25 11.05
CA VAL A 50 -4.27 -6.38 9.68
C VAL A 50 -3.19 -7.46 9.62
N PHE A 51 -2.27 -7.48 10.58
CA PHE A 51 -1.17 -8.45 10.58
C PHE A 51 -1.64 -9.88 10.89
N GLU A 52 -2.75 -10.03 11.61
CA GLU A 52 -3.39 -11.34 11.81
C GLU A 52 -4.18 -11.82 10.59
N ALA A 53 -4.81 -10.89 9.84
CA ALA A 53 -5.77 -11.22 8.80
C ALA A 53 -5.22 -11.16 7.36
N HIS A 54 -4.13 -10.44 7.12
CA HIS A 54 -3.59 -10.19 5.78
C HIS A 54 -2.20 -10.79 5.62
N ASP A 55 -1.92 -11.30 4.42
CA ASP A 55 -0.56 -11.65 4.02
C ASP A 55 0.16 -10.37 3.56
N LEU A 56 1.02 -9.83 4.42
CA LEU A 56 1.73 -8.58 4.15
C LEU A 56 2.79 -8.71 3.05
N ALA A 57 3.13 -9.93 2.61
CA ALA A 57 4.19 -10.13 1.63
C ALA A 57 3.91 -9.37 0.32
N GLU A 58 2.66 -9.35 -0.15
CA GLU A 58 2.30 -8.65 -1.39
C GLU A 58 2.33 -7.13 -1.21
N ALA A 59 1.89 -6.62 -0.06
CA ALA A 59 1.96 -5.20 0.27
C ALA A 59 3.40 -4.70 0.44
N ILE A 60 4.28 -5.47 1.09
CA ILE A 60 5.70 -5.19 1.21
C ILE A 60 6.34 -5.07 -0.19
N ILE A 61 6.03 -6.00 -1.10
CA ILE A 61 6.49 -5.94 -2.49
C ILE A 61 5.94 -4.69 -3.20
N ALA A 62 4.67 -4.34 -2.98
CA ALA A 62 4.06 -3.15 -3.55
C ALA A 62 4.76 -1.86 -3.09
N PHE A 63 4.97 -1.69 -1.78
CA PHE A 63 5.67 -0.53 -1.23
C PHE A 63 7.12 -0.45 -1.75
N HIS A 64 7.83 -1.57 -1.83
CA HIS A 64 9.14 -1.62 -2.48
C HIS A 64 9.09 -1.21 -3.95
N TRP A 65 8.07 -1.62 -4.70
CA TRP A 65 7.93 -1.26 -6.09
C TRP A 65 7.77 0.25 -6.27
N PHE A 66 6.99 0.90 -5.40
CA PHE A 66 6.86 2.37 -5.32
C PHE A 66 8.07 3.07 -4.69
N GLY A 67 9.08 2.34 -4.23
CA GLY A 67 10.28 2.93 -3.61
C GLY A 67 10.09 3.38 -2.17
N LEU A 68 8.97 3.03 -1.54
CA LEU A 68 8.65 3.29 -0.13
C LEU A 68 9.28 2.19 0.75
N VAL A 69 10.61 2.09 0.68
CA VAL A 69 11.41 1.05 1.35
C VAL A 69 11.24 1.09 2.86
N ASP A 70 11.13 2.28 3.44
CA ASP A 70 10.91 2.48 4.86
C ASP A 70 9.54 2.00 5.33
N VAL A 71 8.50 2.19 4.53
CA VAL A 71 7.16 1.62 4.81
C VAL A 71 7.20 0.09 4.74
N ALA A 72 7.89 -0.46 3.74
CA ALA A 72 8.08 -1.90 3.61
C ALA A 72 8.87 -2.49 4.79
N GLU A 73 9.98 -1.86 5.20
CA GLU A 73 10.78 -2.25 6.37
C GLU A 73 9.95 -2.19 7.65
N PHE A 74 9.14 -1.14 7.83
CA PHE A 74 8.21 -1.06 8.95
C PHE A 74 7.24 -2.25 8.96
N LEU A 75 6.60 -2.57 7.82
CA LEU A 75 5.67 -3.70 7.73
C LEU A 75 6.33 -5.07 7.88
N GLU A 76 7.62 -5.20 7.57
CA GLU A 76 8.41 -6.42 7.82
C GLU A 76 8.72 -6.60 9.31
N GLU A 77 9.07 -5.52 10.00
CA GLU A 77 9.47 -5.55 11.41
C GLU A 77 8.27 -5.55 12.36
N ALA A 78 7.20 -4.85 12.01
CA ALA A 78 6.07 -4.61 12.88
C ALA A 78 5.37 -5.90 13.36
N PRO A 79 5.17 -6.98 12.56
CA PRO A 79 4.62 -8.24 13.07
C PRO A 79 5.46 -8.86 14.20
N SER A 80 6.78 -8.65 14.21
CA SER A 80 7.66 -9.12 15.27
C SER A 80 7.63 -8.24 16.52
N ARG A 81 7.30 -6.96 16.38
CA ARG A 81 7.09 -5.99 17.46
C ARG A 81 5.71 -6.16 18.08
N ILE A 82 4.67 -6.27 17.25
CA ILE A 82 3.26 -6.47 17.61
C ILE A 82 2.99 -7.90 18.11
N GLY A 83 3.92 -8.84 17.88
CA GLY A 83 3.84 -10.22 18.31
C GLY A 83 3.92 -10.45 19.84
N THR A 84 2.81 -10.93 20.40
CA THR A 84 2.57 -11.46 21.77
C THR A 84 2.46 -10.46 22.93
N ASN A 85 1.32 -9.77 22.99
CA ASN A 85 0.90 -8.84 24.06
C ASN A 85 1.66 -7.51 24.06
N LEU A 86 1.47 -6.71 23.02
CA LEU A 86 1.61 -5.27 23.23
C LEU A 86 0.56 -4.82 24.25
N ASP A 87 0.93 -3.92 25.16
CA ASP A 87 -0.08 -3.13 25.85
C ASP A 87 -0.70 -2.10 24.88
N GLU A 88 -1.86 -1.54 25.23
CA GLU A 88 -2.57 -0.58 24.37
C GLU A 88 -1.67 0.62 23.98
N ASP A 89 -0.67 0.96 24.81
CA ASP A 89 0.26 2.06 24.58
C ASP A 89 1.27 1.72 23.47
N GLU A 90 1.80 0.49 23.41
CA GLU A 90 2.73 0.06 22.37
C GLU A 90 2.05 -0.07 20.99
N GLU A 91 0.76 -0.44 20.93
CA GLU A 91 -0.01 -0.44 19.68
C GLU A 91 -0.29 1.00 19.19
N GLU A 92 -0.60 1.91 20.10
CA GLU A 92 -0.77 3.34 19.81
C GLU A 92 0.54 3.94 19.28
N ASP A 93 1.68 3.62 19.89
CA ASP A 93 3.01 4.07 19.44
C ASP A 93 3.34 3.56 18.03
N ALA A 94 3.11 2.27 17.74
CA ALA A 94 3.33 1.72 16.41
C ALA A 94 2.42 2.37 15.35
N SER A 95 1.15 2.62 15.70
CA SER A 95 0.20 3.30 14.83
C SER A 95 0.62 4.74 14.54
N ASN A 96 1.09 5.47 15.55
CA ASN A 96 1.62 6.82 15.39
C ASN A 96 2.87 6.83 14.50
N GLU A 97 3.81 5.89 14.71
CA GLU A 97 5.01 5.73 13.88
C GLU A 97 4.65 5.55 12.40
N TYR A 98 3.61 4.76 12.09
CA TYR A 98 3.13 4.57 10.72
C TYR A 98 2.39 5.78 10.15
N TYR A 99 1.55 6.47 10.93
CA TYR A 99 0.88 7.67 10.45
C TYR A 99 1.88 8.80 10.15
N ASP A 100 2.97 8.88 10.91
CA ASP A 100 4.08 9.80 10.65
C ASP A 100 4.84 9.48 9.34
N LEU A 101 4.67 8.29 8.76
CA LEU A 101 5.26 7.95 7.46
C LEU A 101 4.51 8.58 6.28
N GLU A 102 3.33 9.18 6.50
CA GLU A 102 2.53 9.87 5.47
C GLU A 102 2.33 9.00 4.20
N VAL A 103 2.01 7.71 4.41
CA VAL A 103 2.04 6.67 3.36
C VAL A 103 1.21 7.06 2.12
N VAL A 104 0.01 7.62 2.31
CA VAL A 104 -0.89 7.98 1.21
C VAL A 104 -0.30 9.08 0.33
N ASP A 105 0.21 10.16 0.93
CA ASP A 105 0.78 11.29 0.19
C ASP A 105 2.04 10.86 -0.57
N ARG A 106 2.90 10.06 0.08
CA ARG A 106 4.11 9.52 -0.55
C ARG A 106 3.81 8.51 -1.65
N LEU A 107 2.73 7.73 -1.51
CA LEU A 107 2.29 6.81 -2.55
C LEU A 107 1.76 7.58 -3.78
N ALA A 108 1.08 8.70 -3.57
CA ALA A 108 0.64 9.58 -4.64
C ALA A 108 1.83 10.20 -5.39
N GLU A 109 2.84 10.71 -4.69
CA GLU A 109 4.07 11.21 -5.30
C GLU A 109 4.83 10.10 -6.06
N ALA A 110 4.93 8.91 -5.47
CA ALA A 110 5.56 7.77 -6.12
C ALA A 110 4.81 7.29 -7.37
N LEU A 111 3.47 7.38 -7.37
CA LEU A 111 2.65 7.07 -8.53
C LEU A 111 2.95 8.02 -9.69
N GLU A 112 3.05 9.33 -9.43
CA GLU A 112 3.43 10.31 -10.44
C GLU A 112 4.79 9.97 -11.05
N GLU A 113 5.80 9.67 -10.23
CA GLU A 113 7.13 9.27 -10.72
C GLU A 113 7.07 7.98 -11.56
N LYS A 114 6.26 7.00 -11.15
CA LYS A 114 6.10 5.74 -11.90
C LYS A 114 5.40 5.96 -13.24
N LEU A 115 4.44 6.87 -13.33
CA LEU A 115 3.80 7.21 -14.60
C LEU A 115 4.74 7.96 -15.54
N GLU A 116 5.68 8.74 -15.01
CA GLU A 116 6.72 9.37 -15.83
C GLU A 116 7.77 8.37 -16.34
N THR A 117 8.14 7.39 -15.51
CA THR A 117 9.28 6.50 -15.78
C THR A 117 8.90 5.13 -16.35
N ASN A 118 7.68 4.66 -16.10
CA ASN A 118 7.17 3.34 -16.48
C ASN A 118 5.63 3.31 -16.61
N PRO A 119 5.03 4.16 -17.48
CA PRO A 119 3.58 4.22 -17.66
C PRO A 119 2.98 2.91 -18.17
N GLU A 120 3.75 2.09 -18.91
CA GLU A 120 3.29 0.80 -19.41
C GLU A 120 2.93 -0.20 -18.32
N ALA A 121 3.43 -0.02 -17.09
CA ALA A 121 3.08 -0.88 -15.96
C ALA A 121 1.59 -0.77 -15.57
N PHE A 122 0.92 0.32 -15.93
CA PHE A 122 -0.50 0.61 -15.62
C PHE A 122 -1.42 0.42 -16.83
N LEU A 123 -0.90 -0.18 -17.89
CA LEU A 123 -1.71 -0.61 -19.03
C LEU A 123 -2.16 -2.06 -18.82
N PRO A 124 -3.34 -2.45 -19.32
CA PRO A 124 -3.79 -3.83 -19.28
C PRO A 124 -2.80 -4.79 -19.97
N LEU A 125 -2.67 -6.01 -19.44
CA LEU A 125 -1.76 -7.08 -19.89
C LEU A 125 -2.19 -7.77 -21.19
#